data_AF-A0AAX2UZF8-F1
#
_entry.id   AF-A0AAX2UZF8-F1
#
_cell.length_a   1.000
_cell.length_b   1.000
_cell.length_c   1.000
_cell.angle_alpha   90.00
_cell.angle_beta   90.00
_cell.angle_gamma   90.00
#
_symmetry.space_group_name_H-M   'P 1'
#
loop_
_entity.id
_entity.type
_entity.pdbx_description
1 polymer ?
#
loop_
_entity_poly.entity_id
_entity_poly.type
_entity_poly.pdbx_seq_one_letter_code
_entity_poly.pdbx_strand_id
1 'polypeptide(L)'
;KMTVKKSEYIIGIARLMACGELSKEQLMKMNFKEAEKSLIKIRGIGPWTANYVLMRCLMFQTAFPIDDVGLINSIKTLRNM
;
A
#
# COMPACT_ATOMS: atom_id res chain seq x y z
N LYS A 1 -13.96 3.46 -14.90
CA LYS A 1 -14.72 4.66 -14.47
C LYS A 1 -14.33 4.99 -13.03
N MET A 2 -13.94 6.24 -12.73
CA MET A 2 -13.63 6.66 -11.37
C MET A 2 -14.92 6.77 -10.56
N THR A 3 -14.96 6.21 -9.35
CA THR A 3 -16.11 6.33 -8.44
C THR A 3 -15.91 7.52 -7.50
N VAL A 4 -17.00 8.06 -6.96
CA VAL A 4 -16.94 9.18 -5.99
C VAL A 4 -16.01 8.85 -4.81
N LYS A 5 -16.14 7.66 -4.21
CA LYS A 5 -15.26 7.21 -3.12
C LYS A 5 -13.78 7.20 -3.51
N LYS A 6 -13.44 6.68 -4.70
CA LYS A 6 -12.04 6.64 -5.16
C LYS A 6 -11.50 8.05 -5.43
N SER A 7 -12.32 8.95 -5.96
CA SER A 7 -11.96 10.37 -6.10
C SER A 7 -11.68 11.01 -4.74
N GLU A 8 -12.52 10.77 -3.73
CA GLU A 8 -12.30 11.27 -2.36
C GLU A 8 -10.97 10.76 -1.77
N TYR A 9 -10.64 9.48 -1.98
CA TYR A 9 -9.37 8.92 -1.48
C TYR A 9 -8.16 9.59 -2.12
N ILE A 10 -8.19 9.78 -3.45
CA ILE A 10 -7.10 10.44 -4.18
C ILE A 10 -6.93 11.89 -3.71
N ILE A 11 -8.03 12.65 -3.58
CA ILE A 11 -7.99 14.03 -3.08
C ILE A 11 -7.46 14.07 -1.64
N GLY A 12 -7.88 13.14 -0.78
CA GLY A 12 -7.40 13.03 0.59
C GLY A 12 -5.89 12.80 0.66
N ILE A 13 -5.38 11.84 -0.13
CA ILE A 13 -3.93 11.55 -0.22
C ILE A 13 -3.18 12.76 -0.75
N ALA A 14 -3.67 13.42 -1.80
CA ALA A 14 -3.04 14.60 -2.38
C ALA A 14 -2.93 15.75 -1.36
N ARG A 15 -3.95 15.96 -0.52
CA ARG A 15 -3.92 16.94 0.57
C ARG A 15 -2.87 16.59 1.63
N LEU A 16 -2.82 15.34 2.09
CA LEU A 16 -1.79 14.89 3.04
C LEU A 16 -0.38 15.14 2.50
N MET A 17 -0.17 14.88 1.21
CA MET A 17 1.11 15.16 0.56
C MET A 17 1.41 16.66 0.45
N ALA A 18 0.42 17.47 0.05
CA ALA A 18 0.57 18.92 -0.07
C ALA A 18 0.86 19.60 1.28
N CYS A 19 0.29 19.08 2.37
CA CYS A 19 0.52 19.58 3.73
C CYS A 19 1.82 19.03 4.38
N GLY A 20 2.54 18.13 3.71
CA GLY A 20 3.77 17.51 4.27
C GLY A 20 3.53 16.45 5.34
N GLU A 21 2.28 15.99 5.51
CA GLU A 21 1.91 14.92 6.44
C GLU A 21 2.21 13.53 5.88
N LEU A 22 2.38 13.43 4.55
CA LEU A 22 2.76 12.22 3.84
C LEU A 22 3.81 12.53 2.77
N SER A 23 4.97 11.90 2.83
CA SER A 23 5.99 11.99 1.78
C SER A 23 6.74 10.66 1.65
N LYS A 24 7.34 10.46 0.48
CA LYS A 24 8.22 9.31 0.24
C LYS A 24 9.38 9.30 1.21
N GLU A 25 9.97 10.47 1.46
CA GLU A 25 11.14 10.66 2.31
C GLU A 25 10.84 10.33 3.77
N GLN A 26 9.65 10.70 4.27
CA GLN A 26 9.20 10.31 5.61
C GLN A 26 9.02 8.79 5.71
N LEU A 27 8.34 8.16 4.74
CA LEU A 27 8.11 6.72 4.74
C LEU A 27 9.42 5.92 4.67
N MET A 28 10.40 6.37 3.87
CA MET A 28 11.71 5.72 3.75
C MET A 28 12.56 5.79 5.03
N LYS A 29 12.28 6.74 5.93
CA LYS A 29 12.95 6.85 7.24
C LYS A 29 12.32 5.94 8.30
N MET A 30 11.13 5.41 8.06
CA MET A 30 10.44 4.50 8.96
C MET A 30 10.91 3.06 8.74
N ASN A 31 10.75 2.20 9.74
CA ASN A 31 10.85 0.76 9.49
C ASN A 31 9.58 0.24 8.79
N PHE A 32 9.61 -1.00 8.30
CA PHE A 32 8.52 -1.59 7.54
C PHE A 32 7.17 -1.52 8.27
N LYS A 33 7.12 -1.94 9.54
CA LYS A 33 5.88 -1.99 10.32
C LYS A 33 5.30 -0.60 10.57
N GLU A 34 6.17 0.38 10.80
CA GLU A 34 5.77 1.77 10.98
C GLU A 34 5.19 2.37 9.70
N ALA A 35 5.88 2.15 8.57
CA ALA A 35 5.45 2.63 7.27
C ALA A 35 4.13 1.96 6.81
N GLU A 36 3.98 0.66 7.05
CA GLU A 36 2.73 -0.06 6.78
C GLU A 36 1.58 0.50 7.64
N LYS A 37 1.82 0.65 8.94
CA LYS A 37 0.80 1.17 9.86
C LYS A 37 0.43 2.62 9.56
N SER A 38 1.37 3.44 9.08
CA SER A 38 1.08 4.83 8.70
C SER A 38 0.23 4.90 7.44
N LEU A 39 0.52 4.07 6.43
CA LEU A 39 -0.27 3.98 5.19
C LEU A 39 -1.70 3.46 5.44
N ILE A 40 -1.86 2.41 6.26
CA ILE A 40 -3.18 1.82 6.57
C ILE A 40 -4.12 2.80 7.29
N LYS A 41 -3.59 3.81 8.00
CA LYS A 41 -4.42 4.85 8.63
C LYS A 41 -5.13 5.75 7.62
N ILE A 42 -4.67 5.79 6.37
CA ILE A 42 -5.25 6.61 5.33
C ILE A 42 -6.52 5.95 4.79
N ARG A 43 -7.65 6.66 4.86
CA ARG A 43 -8.94 6.16 4.37
C ARG A 43 -8.84 5.70 2.91
N GLY A 44 -9.20 4.44 2.66
CA GLY A 44 -9.14 3.82 1.34
C GLY A 44 -7.87 3.01 1.06
N ILE A 45 -6.90 3.00 1.97
CA ILE A 45 -5.71 2.15 1.89
C ILE A 45 -5.85 0.99 2.88
N GLY A 46 -5.93 -0.24 2.35
CA GLY A 46 -5.88 -1.47 3.13
C GLY A 46 -4.48 -2.11 3.15
N PRO A 47 -4.29 -3.22 3.89
CA PRO A 47 -3.01 -3.91 4.00
C PRO A 47 -2.40 -4.31 2.64
N TRP A 48 -3.23 -4.81 1.72
CA TRP A 48 -2.79 -5.17 0.38
C TRP A 48 -2.18 -3.97 -0.37
N THR A 49 -2.89 -2.83 -0.40
CA THR A 49 -2.41 -1.61 -1.08
C THR A 49 -1.17 -1.04 -0.40
N ALA A 50 -1.13 -1.02 0.94
CA ALA A 50 0.03 -0.54 1.69
C ALA A 50 1.29 -1.36 1.36
N ASN A 51 1.19 -2.69 1.42
CA ASN A 51 2.29 -3.59 1.07
C ASN A 51 2.70 -3.45 -0.38
N TYR A 52 1.75 -3.28 -1.31
CA TYR A 52 2.08 -3.08 -2.72
C TYR A 52 2.89 -1.80 -2.95
N VAL A 53 2.52 -0.68 -2.30
CA VAL A 53 3.28 0.57 -2.37
C VAL A 53 4.66 0.42 -1.73
N LEU A 54 4.74 -0.18 -0.54
CA LEU A 54 6.01 -0.41 0.15
C LEU A 54 6.96 -1.28 -0.68
N MET A 55 6.43 -2.33 -1.31
CA MET A 55 7.18 -3.24 -2.16
C MET A 55 7.62 -2.58 -3.47
N ARG A 56 6.70 -1.96 -4.22
CA ARG A 56 6.95 -1.50 -5.60
C ARG A 56 7.44 -0.07 -5.73
N CYS A 57 7.12 0.80 -4.78
CA CYS A 57 7.51 2.20 -4.83
C CYS A 57 8.68 2.52 -3.90
N LEU A 58 8.77 1.81 -2.77
CA LEU A 58 9.74 2.08 -1.70
C LEU A 58 10.78 0.97 -1.52
N MET A 59 10.69 -0.13 -2.28
CA MET A 59 11.64 -1.25 -2.29
C MET A 59 11.85 -1.89 -0.92
N PHE A 60 10.85 -1.87 -0.04
CA PHE A 60 10.88 -2.65 1.20
C PHE A 60 10.86 -4.14 0.86
N GLN A 61 12.00 -4.82 1.05
CA GLN A 61 12.16 -6.24 0.73
C GLN A 61 11.26 -7.16 1.54
N THR A 62 10.81 -6.71 2.72
CA THR A 62 9.89 -7.45 3.59
C THR A 62 8.42 -7.23 3.25
N ALA A 63 8.11 -6.25 2.39
CA ALA A 63 6.73 -5.94 2.04
C ALA A 63 6.17 -7.01 1.09
N PHE A 64 5.03 -7.58 1.45
CA PHE A 64 4.44 -8.68 0.70
C PHE A 64 2.90 -8.63 0.78
N PRO A 65 2.20 -8.48 -0.35
CA PRO A 65 0.74 -8.47 -0.37
C PRO A 65 0.20 -9.90 -0.22
N ILE A 66 0.13 -10.41 1.01
CA ILE A 66 -0.20 -11.81 1.32
C ILE A 66 -1.56 -12.26 0.78
N ASP A 67 -2.55 -11.35 0.75
CA ASP A 67 -3.90 -11.62 0.29
C ASP A 67 -4.07 -11.44 -1.24
N ASP A 68 -2.97 -11.32 -1.99
CA ASP A 68 -3.04 -11.19 -3.43
C ASP A 68 -3.57 -12.47 -4.09
N VAL A 69 -4.76 -12.39 -4.67
CA VAL A 69 -5.43 -13.53 -5.32
C VAL A 69 -4.59 -14.11 -6.46
N GLY A 70 -3.85 -13.27 -7.19
CA GLY A 70 -2.96 -13.72 -8.26
C GLY A 70 -1.80 -14.54 -7.73
N LEU A 71 -1.13 -14.06 -6.67
CA LEU A 71 -0.07 -14.80 -5.98
C LEU A 71 -0.59 -16.11 -5.39
N ILE A 72 -1.72 -16.07 -4.68
CA ILE A 72 -2.33 -17.26 -4.07
C ILE A 72 -2.65 -18.31 -5.15
N ASN A 73 -3.28 -17.91 -6.25
CA ASN A 73 -3.61 -18.83 -7.33
C ASN A 73 -2.35 -19.39 -8.00
N SER A 74 -1.33 -18.57 -8.23
CA SER A 74 -0.06 -19.03 -8.80
C SER A 74 0.63 -20.06 -7.90
N ILE A 75 0.64 -19.83 -6.58
CA ILE A 75 1.19 -20.77 -5.60
C ILE A 75 0.39 -22.07 -5.60
N LYS A 76 -0.95 -22.02 -5.67
CA LYS A 76 -1.80 -23.22 -5.77
C LYS A 76 -1.44 -24.04 -7.00
N THR A 77 -1.34 -23.40 -8.17
CA THR A 77 -0.92 -24.06 -9.41
C THR A 77 0.47 -24.70 -9.27
N LEU A 78 1.46 -23.98 -8.72
CA LEU A 78 2.81 -24.51 -8.52
C LEU A 78 2.87 -25.67 -7.52
N ARG A 79 1.95 -25.69 -6.54
CA ARG A 79 1.85 -26.73 -5.51
C ARG A 79 0.91 -27.87 -5.89
N ASN A 80 0.36 -27.87 -7.11
CA ASN A 80 -0.67 -28.83 -7.57
C ASN A 80 -1.84 -28.95 -6.58
N MET A 81 -2.26 -27.82 -6.01
CA MET A 81 -3.42 -27.71 -5.11
C MET A 81 -4.68 -27.34 -5.86
#